data_AF-A0A7X3V2L1-F1
#
_entry.id   AF-A0A7X3V2L1-F1
#
_cell.length_a   1.000
_cell.length_b   1.000
_cell.length_c   1.000
_cell.angle_alpha   90.00
_cell.angle_beta   90.00
_cell.angle_gamma   90.00
#
_symmetry.space_group_name_H-M   'P 1'
#
loop_
_entity.id
_entity.type
_entity.pdbx_description
1 polymer ?
#
loop_
_entity_poly.entity_id
_entity_poly.type
_entity_poly.pdbx_seq_one_letter_code
_entity_poly.pdbx_strand_id
1 'polypeptide(L)'
;MVAAAMTAAHYLAAALKAGMSRTAIETALAAVVRRSGMSEFWITDETGRIVFGSEPMDFVFPSDPDGDSQGAPFAALLQGTTDVVIQDPQPRELDGKVFQYVGVAGVDCPRIIQVGVADPG
;
A
#
# COMPACT_ATOMS: atom_id res chain seq x y z
N MET A 1 1.75 8.99 8.25
CA MET A 1 1.33 7.96 7.27
C MET A 1 1.15 6.57 7.88
N VAL A 2 2.00 6.09 8.81
CA VAL A 2 1.83 4.76 9.45
C VAL A 2 0.40 4.52 9.97
N ALA A 3 -0.17 5.48 10.71
CA ALA A 3 -1.55 5.37 11.20
C ALA A 3 -2.59 5.21 10.08
N ALA A 4 -2.40 5.87 8.93
CA ALA A 4 -3.30 5.73 7.78
C ALA A 4 -3.19 4.33 7.15
N ALA A 5 -1.97 3.82 7.00
CA ALA A 5 -1.71 2.46 6.52
C ALA A 5 -2.31 1.39 7.47
N MET A 6 -2.11 1.53 8.79
CA MET A 6 -2.72 0.64 9.78
C MET A 6 -4.25 0.71 9.76
N THR A 7 -4.82 1.91 9.64
CA THR A 7 -6.27 2.09 9.52
C THR A 7 -6.80 1.40 8.26
N ALA A 8 -6.11 1.54 7.13
CA ALA A 8 -6.45 0.85 5.89
C ALA A 8 -6.35 -0.68 6.02
N ALA A 9 -5.37 -1.20 6.75
CA ALA A 9 -5.22 -2.62 7.03
C ALA A 9 -6.43 -3.18 7.80
N HIS A 10 -6.83 -2.51 8.89
CA HIS A 10 -8.02 -2.88 9.67
C HIS A 10 -9.32 -2.70 8.88
N TYR A 11 -9.44 -1.62 8.12
CA TYR A 11 -10.59 -1.38 7.24
C TYR A 11 -10.76 -2.52 6.24
N LEU A 12 -9.68 -2.91 5.55
CA LEU A 12 -9.70 -3.98 4.56
C LEU A 12 -10.15 -5.31 5.18
N ALA A 13 -9.57 -5.71 6.31
CA ALA A 13 -9.95 -6.94 7.00
C ALA A 13 -11.43 -6.92 7.41
N ALA A 14 -11.93 -5.80 7.95
CA ALA A 14 -13.33 -5.64 8.32
C ALA A 14 -14.26 -5.67 7.10
N ALA A 15 -13.88 -5.00 6.01
CA ALA A 15 -14.65 -4.92 4.77
C ALA A 15 -14.79 -6.29 4.09
N LEU A 16 -13.68 -7.04 4.00
CA LEU A 16 -13.68 -8.41 3.47
C LEU A 16 -14.55 -9.33 4.32
N LYS A 17 -14.42 -9.26 5.65
CA LYS A 17 -15.27 -10.03 6.58
C LYS A 17 -16.75 -9.68 6.44
N ALA A 18 -17.07 -8.44 6.12
CA ALA A 18 -18.43 -7.98 5.87
C ALA A 18 -18.95 -8.34 4.46
N GLY A 19 -18.14 -8.99 3.61
CA GLY A 19 -18.53 -9.35 2.24
C GLY A 19 -18.65 -8.16 1.30
N MET A 20 -17.96 -7.06 1.57
CA MET A 20 -17.94 -5.90 0.67
C MET A 20 -17.32 -6.30 -0.68
N SER A 21 -17.90 -5.80 -1.77
CA SER A 21 -17.33 -6.01 -3.10
C SER A 21 -16.02 -5.24 -3.26
N ARG A 22 -15.15 -5.72 -4.15
CA ARG A 22 -13.92 -5.03 -4.53
C ARG A 22 -14.16 -3.57 -4.90
N THR A 23 -15.14 -3.30 -5.76
CA THR A 23 -15.48 -1.95 -6.20
C THR A 23 -15.87 -1.04 -5.02
N ALA A 24 -16.59 -1.56 -4.02
CA ALA A 24 -16.96 -0.77 -2.85
C ALA A 24 -15.73 -0.41 -1.99
N ILE A 25 -14.77 -1.34 -1.85
CA ILE A 25 -13.51 -1.13 -1.14
C ILE A 25 -12.66 -0.09 -1.87
N GLU A 26 -12.42 -0.26 -3.17
CA GLU A 26 -11.63 0.67 -3.99
C GLU A 26 -12.26 2.07 -4.02
N THR A 27 -13.61 2.15 -4.09
CA THR A 27 -14.33 3.43 -4.03
C THR A 27 -14.09 4.16 -2.72
N ALA A 28 -14.05 3.45 -1.58
CA ALA A 28 -13.77 4.04 -0.29
C ALA A 28 -12.32 4.54 -0.19
N LEU A 29 -11.34 3.75 -0.66
CA LEU A 29 -9.93 4.17 -0.71
C LEU A 29 -9.75 5.42 -1.58
N ALA A 30 -10.36 5.44 -2.77
CA ALA A 30 -10.35 6.59 -3.66
C ALA A 30 -11.01 7.82 -3.02
N ALA A 31 -12.05 7.64 -2.19
CA ALA A 31 -12.68 8.74 -1.47
C ALA A 31 -11.77 9.33 -0.39
N VAL A 32 -10.92 8.52 0.26
CA VAL A 32 -9.90 9.01 1.21
C VAL A 32 -8.85 9.85 0.48
N VAL A 33 -8.32 9.37 -0.65
CA VAL A 33 -7.38 10.12 -1.49
C VAL A 33 -7.96 11.49 -1.87
N ARG A 34 -9.19 11.54 -2.41
CA ARG A 34 -9.83 12.80 -2.83
C ARG A 34 -10.10 13.81 -1.72
N ARG A 35 -10.09 13.38 -0.44
CA ARG A 35 -10.50 14.20 0.71
C ARG A 35 -9.39 14.41 1.73
N SER A 36 -8.18 13.97 1.44
CA SER A 36 -7.04 14.06 2.34
C SER A 36 -5.78 14.46 1.59
N GLY A 37 -4.65 14.53 2.30
CA GLY A 37 -3.33 14.70 1.68
C GLY A 37 -2.72 13.40 1.16
N MET A 38 -3.41 12.25 1.22
CA MET A 38 -2.91 10.99 0.65
C MET A 38 -3.04 11.02 -0.87
N SER A 39 -2.02 10.54 -1.56
CA SER A 39 -2.02 10.45 -3.02
C SER A 39 -2.51 9.10 -3.51
N GLU A 40 -2.16 8.01 -2.81
CA GLU A 40 -2.46 6.66 -3.27
C GLU A 40 -2.47 5.61 -2.16
N PHE A 41 -3.24 4.55 -2.40
CA PHE A 41 -3.26 3.31 -1.62
C PHE A 41 -2.97 2.14 -2.55
N TRP A 42 -2.08 1.25 -2.13
CA TRP A 42 -1.76 0.00 -2.83
C TRP A 42 -1.81 -1.16 -1.85
N ILE A 43 -2.58 -2.19 -2.18
CA ILE A 43 -2.83 -3.33 -1.30
C ILE A 43 -2.62 -4.61 -2.10
N THR A 44 -1.80 -5.52 -1.59
CA THR A 44 -1.46 -6.76 -2.29
C THR A 44 -2.24 -7.98 -1.81
N ASP A 45 -2.16 -9.07 -2.57
CA ASP A 45 -2.34 -10.42 -2.05
C ASP A 45 -1.02 -10.94 -1.43
N GLU A 46 -1.03 -12.21 -1.00
CA GLU A 46 0.14 -12.87 -0.41
C GLU A 46 1.31 -13.08 -1.38
N THR A 47 1.08 -12.94 -2.69
CA THR A 47 2.11 -13.06 -3.74
C THR A 47 2.76 -11.71 -4.05
N GLY A 48 2.30 -10.63 -3.43
CA GLY A 48 2.77 -9.26 -3.69
C GLY A 48 2.09 -8.60 -4.87
N ARG A 49 1.09 -9.22 -5.50
CA ARG A 49 0.33 -8.60 -6.59
C ARG A 49 -0.70 -7.62 -6.03
N ILE A 50 -0.78 -6.41 -6.59
CA ILE A 50 -1.79 -5.43 -6.19
C ILE A 50 -3.18 -5.97 -6.53
N VAL A 51 -4.04 -6.05 -5.51
CA VAL A 51 -5.44 -6.49 -5.60
C VAL A 51 -6.42 -5.47 -5.04
N PHE A 52 -5.99 -4.39 -4.38
CA PHE A 52 -6.85 -3.22 -4.18
C PHE A 52 -6.03 -1.96 -4.31
N GLY A 53 -6.65 -0.88 -4.77
CA GLY A 53 -6.01 0.42 -4.85
C GLY A 53 -7.00 1.56 -4.86
N SER A 54 -6.50 2.78 -4.68
CA SER A 54 -7.28 4.01 -4.90
C SER A 54 -7.55 4.29 -6.37
N GLU A 55 -6.77 3.69 -7.27
CA GLU A 55 -6.95 3.67 -8.71
C GLU A 55 -6.47 2.32 -9.28
N PRO A 56 -6.79 1.97 -10.54
CA PRO A 56 -6.33 0.72 -11.14
C PRO A 56 -4.81 0.70 -11.33
N MET A 57 -4.15 -0.39 -10.92
CA MET A 57 -2.72 -0.60 -11.11
C MET A 57 -2.43 -2.10 -11.29
N ASP A 58 -1.67 -2.45 -12.33
CA ASP A 58 -1.17 -3.81 -12.54
C ASP A 58 0.32 -3.85 -12.20
N PHE A 59 0.61 -4.21 -10.95
CA PHE A 59 1.96 -4.27 -10.42
C PHE A 59 2.11 -5.42 -9.43
N VAL A 60 3.30 -6.00 -9.39
CA VAL A 60 3.69 -7.04 -8.44
C VAL A 60 4.94 -6.56 -7.72
N PHE A 61 4.86 -6.49 -6.39
CA PHE A 61 6.01 -6.16 -5.56
C PHE A 61 7.10 -7.22 -5.69
N PRO A 62 8.39 -6.83 -5.61
CA PRO A 62 9.47 -7.79 -5.53
C PRO A 62 9.30 -8.72 -4.34
N SER A 63 9.80 -9.94 -4.44
CA SER A 63 9.80 -10.92 -3.36
C SER A 63 11.05 -10.86 -2.47
N ASP A 64 12.11 -10.21 -2.94
CA ASP A 64 13.38 -10.05 -2.24
C ASP A 64 13.48 -8.64 -1.60
N PRO A 65 13.58 -8.54 -0.26
CA PRO A 65 13.67 -7.26 0.45
C PRO A 65 14.97 -6.49 0.20
N ASP A 66 16.03 -7.18 -0.21
CA ASP A 66 17.35 -6.60 -0.46
C ASP A 66 17.59 -6.26 -1.94
N GLY A 67 16.53 -6.33 -2.76
CA GLY A 67 16.59 -5.96 -4.18
C GLY A 67 16.77 -4.46 -4.42
N ASP A 68 17.16 -4.10 -5.65
CA ASP A 68 17.52 -2.72 -6.01
C ASP A 68 16.33 -1.80 -6.32
N SER A 69 15.09 -2.30 -6.35
CA SER A 69 13.93 -1.48 -6.69
C SER A 69 13.34 -0.79 -5.48
N GLN A 70 12.69 0.34 -5.71
CA GLN A 70 11.95 1.08 -4.69
C GLN A 70 10.89 0.20 -3.99
N GLY A 71 10.33 -0.80 -4.68
CA GLY A 71 9.37 -1.73 -4.10
C GLY A 71 9.97 -2.81 -3.20
N ALA A 72 11.28 -3.09 -3.30
CA ALA A 72 11.92 -4.24 -2.65
C ALA A 72 11.74 -4.26 -1.12
N PRO A 73 11.98 -3.16 -0.37
CA PRO A 73 11.89 -3.20 1.09
C PRO A 73 10.52 -3.65 1.64
N PHE A 74 9.44 -3.49 0.87
CA PHE A 74 8.10 -3.91 1.28
C PHE A 74 7.91 -5.43 1.28
N ALA A 75 8.78 -6.21 0.63
CA ALA A 75 8.77 -7.67 0.70
C ALA A 75 8.91 -8.20 2.14
N ALA A 76 9.58 -7.45 3.01
CA ALA A 76 9.72 -7.78 4.44
C ALA A 76 8.36 -7.88 5.16
N LEU A 77 7.34 -7.15 4.69
CA LEU A 77 5.96 -7.22 5.21
C LEU A 77 5.27 -8.53 4.82
N LEU A 78 5.51 -9.02 3.60
CA LEU A 78 4.98 -10.32 3.14
C LEU A 78 5.65 -11.49 3.84
N GLN A 79 6.97 -11.37 4.08
CA GLN A 79 7.75 -12.39 4.77
C GLN A 79 7.51 -12.41 6.29
N GLY A 80 6.83 -11.39 6.84
CA GLY A 80 6.59 -11.27 8.28
C GLY A 80 7.85 -10.99 9.09
N THR A 81 8.88 -10.42 8.46
CA THR A 81 10.13 -10.04 9.13
C THR A 81 10.07 -8.62 9.72
N THR A 82 9.08 -7.82 9.31
CA THR A 82 8.72 -6.53 9.92
C THR A 82 7.22 -6.27 9.79
N ASP A 83 6.68 -5.43 10.67
CA ASP A 83 5.28 -4.99 10.62
C ASP A 83 5.11 -3.65 9.89
N VAL A 84 6.19 -2.87 9.77
CA VAL A 84 6.17 -1.52 9.21
C VAL A 84 7.44 -1.29 8.37
N VAL A 85 7.25 -0.68 7.20
CA VAL A 85 8.31 -0.17 6.32
C VAL A 85 8.03 1.31 6.06
N ILE A 86 9.01 2.16 6.32
CA ILE A 86 8.94 3.60 6.07
C ILE A 86 10.06 3.94 5.10
N GLN A 87 9.71 4.53 3.96
CA GLN A 87 10.70 5.06 3.03
C GLN A 87 10.90 6.55 3.26
N ASP A 88 12.12 7.02 2.98
CA ASP A 88 12.39 8.44 2.82
C ASP A 88 11.75 8.96 1.53
N PRO A 89 11.40 10.25 1.45
CA PRO A 89 10.92 10.86 0.22
C PRO A 89 11.98 10.71 -0.88
N GLN A 90 11.58 10.16 -2.02
CA GLN A 90 12.48 9.93 -3.15
C GLN A 90 11.71 9.91 -4.48
N PRO A 91 12.35 10.21 -5.62
CA PRO A 91 11.74 10.08 -6.94
C PRO A 91 11.22 8.66 -7.15
N ARG A 92 9.94 8.50 -7.48
CA ARG A 92 9.40 7.18 -7.80
C ARG A 92 9.80 6.73 -9.19
N GLU A 93 10.03 5.43 -9.34
CA GLU A 93 10.48 4.83 -10.60
C GLU A 93 9.47 5.01 -11.75
N LEU A 94 8.19 5.18 -11.43
CA LEU A 94 7.10 5.28 -12.41
C LEU A 94 7.14 6.56 -13.26
N ASP A 95 7.37 7.72 -12.63
CA ASP A 95 7.29 9.03 -13.31
C ASP A 95 8.30 10.07 -12.80
N GLY A 96 9.19 9.69 -11.88
CA GLY A 96 10.22 10.57 -11.32
C GLY A 96 9.70 11.61 -10.32
N LYS A 97 8.40 11.62 -9.98
CA LYS A 97 7.88 12.52 -8.94
C LYS A 97 8.36 12.07 -7.58
N VAL A 98 8.66 13.02 -6.69
CA VAL A 98 9.05 12.72 -5.32
C VAL A 98 7.83 12.23 -4.56
N PHE A 99 7.93 11.00 -4.05
CA PHE A 99 6.93 10.37 -3.22
C PHE A 99 7.57 9.87 -1.93
N GLN A 100 6.80 9.91 -0.86
CA GLN A 100 7.10 9.17 0.35
C GLN A 100 6.09 8.04 0.51
N TYR A 101 6.59 6.82 0.65
CA TYR A 101 5.79 5.62 0.86
C TYR A 101 5.93 5.08 2.28
N VAL A 102 4.82 4.61 2.83
CA VAL A 102 4.78 3.84 4.07
C VAL A 102 3.92 2.61 3.85
N GLY A 103 4.41 1.47 4.32
CA GLY A 103 3.75 0.18 4.21
C GLY A 103 3.63 -0.48 5.57
N VAL A 104 2.54 -1.21 5.79
CA VAL A 104 2.34 -2.06 6.97
C VAL A 104 1.85 -3.45 6.55
N ALA A 105 2.05 -4.42 7.43
CA ALA A 105 1.54 -5.77 7.25
C ALA A 105 0.00 -5.81 7.34
N GLY A 106 -0.61 -6.77 6.64
CA GLY A 106 -2.01 -7.12 6.84
C GLY A 106 -2.29 -7.64 8.25
N VAL A 107 -3.50 -7.39 8.75
CA VAL A 107 -3.91 -7.78 10.11
C VAL A 107 -4.55 -9.18 10.17
N ASP A 108 -4.94 -9.74 9.03
CA ASP A 108 -5.66 -10.99 8.87
C ASP A 108 -4.89 -12.04 8.06
N CYS A 109 -4.11 -11.63 7.06
CA CYS A 109 -3.14 -12.49 6.36
C CYS A 109 -1.93 -11.68 5.88
N PRO A 110 -0.82 -12.33 5.46
CA PRO A 110 0.29 -11.67 4.81
C PRO A 110 -0.16 -10.90 3.57
N ARG A 111 0.08 -9.59 3.57
CA ARG A 111 -0.11 -8.66 2.44
C ARG A 111 0.57 -7.33 2.78
N ILE A 112 0.89 -6.56 1.75
CA ILE A 112 1.38 -5.19 1.89
C ILE A 112 0.19 -4.24 1.87
N ILE A 113 0.12 -3.34 2.84
CA ILE A 113 -0.79 -2.18 2.84
C ILE A 113 0.07 -0.92 2.74
N GLN A 114 0.23 -0.40 1.53
CA GLN A 114 1.07 0.77 1.24
C GLN A 114 0.22 2.02 1.02
N VAL A 115 0.68 3.14 1.56
CA VAL A 115 0.14 4.48 1.31
C VAL A 115 1.25 5.40 0.81
N GLY A 116 0.91 6.28 -0.12
CA GLY A 116 1.83 7.25 -0.71
C GLY A 116 1.35 8.69 -0.56
N VAL A 117 2.30 9.61 -0.37
CA VAL A 117 2.09 11.06 -0.48
C VAL A 117 3.10 11.60 -1.48
N ALA A 118 2.61 12.31 -2.49
CA ALA A 118 3.42 13.12 -3.38
C ALA A 118 3.89 14.38 -2.65
N ASP A 119 5.16 14.74 -2.83
CA ASP A 119 5.65 16.06 -2.43
C ASP A 119 4.93 17.13 -3.26
N PRO A 120 4.23 18.10 -2.65
CA PRO A 120 3.52 19.13 -3.39
C PRO A 120 4.43 20.08 -4.18
N GLY A 121 5.73 20.14 -3.85
CA GLY A 121 6.68 21.08 -4.49
C GLY A 121 6.51 22.53 -4.07
#